data_AF-F0GV83-F1
#
_entry.id   AF-F0GV83-F1
#
_cell.length_a   1.000
_cell.length_b   1.000
_cell.length_c   1.000
_cell.angle_alpha   90.00
_cell.angle_beta   90.00
_cell.angle_gamma   90.00
#
_symmetry.space_group_name_H-M   'P 1'
#
loop_
_entity.id
_entity.type
_entity.pdbx_description
1 polymer ?
#
loop_
_entity_poly.entity_id
_entity_poly.type
_entity_poly.pdbx_seq_one_letter_code
_entity_poly.pdbx_strand_id
1 'polypeptide(L)'
;MEFWKDGRDLQNVPRHPGQITHEDFFVPFGGESDRQAGDRFSSEIDNILQNTDAKNIICVAHGGVLWLYYLRKVENRNPEDSKYFGNCCVLEFDIDDNNKVTFANIYNPTVD
;
A
#
# COMPACT_ATOMS: atom_id res chain seq x y z
N MET A 1 23.12 -11.39 -21.61
CA MET A 1 21.92 -10.79 -21.00
C MET A 1 21.64 -11.59 -19.74
N GLU A 2 22.23 -11.17 -18.62
CA GLU A 2 21.90 -11.74 -17.31
C GLU A 2 20.64 -11.02 -16.82
N PHE A 3 19.47 -11.58 -17.11
CA PHE A 3 18.23 -11.03 -16.62
C PHE A 3 17.88 -11.71 -15.29
N TRP A 4 17.83 -10.89 -14.23
CA TRP A 4 17.32 -11.18 -12.89
C TRP A 4 18.15 -12.23 -12.12
N LYS A 5 19.02 -11.79 -11.21
CA LYS A 5 19.84 -12.67 -10.36
C LYS A 5 19.07 -13.16 -9.15
N ASP A 6 18.08 -12.39 -8.70
CA ASP A 6 17.13 -12.81 -7.68
C ASP A 6 15.74 -12.14 -7.84
N GLY A 7 14.75 -12.63 -7.09
CA GLY A 7 13.37 -12.11 -7.16
C GLY A 7 13.17 -10.69 -6.59
N ARG A 8 14.14 -10.13 -5.86
CA ARG A 8 14.16 -8.74 -5.39
C ARG A 8 14.52 -7.78 -6.52
N ASP A 9 15.28 -8.24 -7.51
CA ASP A 9 15.55 -7.45 -8.71
C ASP A 9 14.24 -7.07 -9.41
N LEU A 10 13.21 -7.93 -9.39
CA LEU A 10 11.88 -7.67 -9.97
C LEU A 10 11.18 -6.44 -9.38
N GLN A 11 11.54 -6.02 -8.16
CA GLN A 11 11.01 -4.82 -7.52
C GLN A 11 11.89 -3.57 -7.75
N ASN A 12 13.13 -3.75 -8.20
CA ASN A 12 14.08 -2.69 -8.54
C ASN A 12 13.86 -2.21 -9.98
N VAL A 13 12.73 -1.56 -10.20
CA VAL A 13 12.38 -0.97 -11.51
C VAL A 13 13.06 0.40 -11.69
N PRO A 14 13.39 0.82 -12.93
CA PRO A 14 13.86 2.18 -13.21
C PRO A 14 12.89 3.23 -12.66
N ARG A 15 13.44 4.25 -11.99
CA ARG A 15 12.66 5.37 -11.44
C ARG A 15 13.18 6.71 -11.92
N HIS A 16 12.29 7.68 -12.12
CA HIS A 16 12.70 9.07 -12.32
C HIS A 16 12.84 9.81 -10.98
N PRO A 17 13.56 10.95 -10.93
CA PRO A 17 13.66 11.76 -9.72
C PRO A 17 12.27 12.11 -9.16
N GLY A 18 12.08 11.91 -7.86
CA GLY A 18 10.83 12.19 -7.17
C GLY A 18 9.74 11.13 -7.32
N GLN A 19 9.98 10.03 -8.05
CA GLN A 19 9.01 8.95 -8.17
C GLN A 19 8.89 8.16 -6.87
N ILE A 20 7.70 8.14 -6.28
CA ILE A 20 7.42 7.45 -5.01
C ILE A 20 6.58 6.18 -5.17
N THR A 21 6.12 5.86 -6.38
CA THR A 21 5.31 4.68 -6.69
C THR A 21 5.79 4.03 -8.00
N HIS A 22 5.11 3.00 -8.53
CA HIS A 22 5.53 2.32 -9.77
C HIS A 22 4.88 2.90 -11.04
N GLU A 23 3.96 3.85 -10.86
CA GLU A 23 3.16 4.52 -11.88
C GLU A 23 2.56 3.52 -12.87
N ASP A 24 2.90 3.67 -14.16
CA ASP A 24 2.46 2.79 -15.23
C ASP A 24 3.52 1.77 -15.63
N PHE A 25 4.61 1.62 -14.86
CA PHE A 25 5.76 0.79 -15.26
C PHE A 25 5.36 -0.65 -15.65
N PHE A 26 4.39 -1.24 -14.93
CA PHE A 26 3.97 -2.62 -15.18
C PHE A 26 2.91 -2.77 -16.29
N VAL A 27 2.29 -1.68 -16.74
CA VAL A 27 1.20 -1.71 -17.73
C VAL A 27 1.63 -2.34 -19.07
N PRO A 28 2.79 -1.99 -19.66
CA PRO A 28 3.25 -2.60 -20.92
C PRO A 28 3.50 -4.11 -20.83
N PHE A 29 3.63 -4.64 -19.62
CA PHE A 29 3.87 -6.06 -19.35
C PHE A 29 2.59 -6.81 -18.95
N GLY A 30 1.42 -6.17 -19.07
CA GLY A 30 0.12 -6.74 -18.68
C GLY A 30 -0.18 -6.65 -17.18
N GLY A 31 0.62 -5.89 -16.42
CA GLY A 31 0.33 -5.57 -15.02
C GLY A 31 -0.61 -4.37 -14.87
N GLU A 32 -0.93 -4.06 -13.61
CA GLU A 32 -1.76 -2.89 -13.25
C GLU A 32 -0.90 -1.63 -13.14
N SER A 33 -1.50 -0.46 -13.44
CA SER A 33 -0.98 0.82 -12.96
C SER A 33 -1.25 0.99 -11.46
N ASP A 34 -0.53 1.91 -10.83
CA ASP A 34 -0.82 2.31 -9.44
C ASP A 34 -2.26 2.76 -9.22
N ARG A 35 -2.84 3.43 -10.23
CA ARG A 35 -4.24 3.83 -10.17
C ARG A 35 -5.14 2.61 -10.13
N GLN A 36 -4.96 1.66 -11.03
CA GLN A 36 -5.77 0.44 -11.09
C GLN A 36 -5.61 -0.39 -9.81
N ALA A 37 -4.38 -0.66 -9.39
CA ALA A 37 -4.09 -1.47 -8.21
C ALA A 37 -4.63 -0.80 -6.93
N GLY A 38 -4.44 0.52 -6.80
CA GLY A 38 -4.96 1.26 -5.67
C GLY A 38 -6.50 1.33 -5.69
N ASP A 39 -7.13 1.52 -6.84
CA ASP A 39 -8.61 1.61 -6.95
C ASP A 39 -9.24 0.27 -6.59
N ARG A 40 -8.66 -0.83 -7.08
CA ARG A 40 -9.07 -2.19 -6.72
C ARG A 40 -8.93 -2.44 -5.22
N PHE A 41 -7.80 -2.08 -4.62
CA PHE A 41 -7.58 -2.27 -3.19
C PHE A 41 -8.51 -1.40 -2.34
N SER A 42 -8.66 -0.12 -2.66
CA SER A 42 -9.61 0.77 -1.96
C SER A 42 -11.05 0.27 -2.06
N SER A 43 -11.48 -0.18 -3.25
CA SER A 43 -12.83 -0.71 -3.44
C SER A 43 -13.08 -1.97 -2.61
N GLU A 44 -12.07 -2.83 -2.47
CA GLU A 44 -12.19 -4.04 -1.64
C GLU A 44 -12.30 -3.68 -0.16
N ILE A 45 -11.55 -2.69 0.33
CA ILE A 45 -11.71 -2.22 1.72
C ILE A 45 -13.11 -1.65 1.93
N ASP A 46 -13.62 -0.81 1.02
CA ASP A 46 -14.97 -0.25 1.12
C ASP A 46 -16.03 -1.37 1.10
N ASN A 47 -15.86 -2.39 0.25
CA ASN A 47 -16.71 -3.56 0.20
C ASN A 47 -16.69 -4.36 1.52
N ILE A 48 -15.51 -4.59 2.11
CA ILE A 48 -15.38 -5.26 3.41
C ILE A 48 -16.15 -4.47 4.48
N LEU A 49 -15.94 -3.16 4.58
CA LEU A 49 -16.59 -2.31 5.59
C LEU A 49 -18.11 -2.23 5.42
N GLN A 50 -18.61 -2.30 4.18
CA GLN A 50 -20.06 -2.31 3.91
C GLN A 50 -20.74 -3.64 4.27
N ASN A 51 -19.99 -4.74 4.34
CA ASN A 51 -20.55 -6.09 4.48
C ASN A 51 -20.17 -6.79 5.79
N THR A 52 -19.62 -6.06 6.76
CA THR A 52 -19.20 -6.62 8.05
C THR A 52 -19.70 -5.80 9.22
N ASP A 53 -20.11 -6.49 10.29
CA ASP A 53 -20.38 -5.88 11.60
C ASP A 53 -19.20 -6.07 12.57
N ALA A 54 -18.05 -6.53 12.07
CA ALA A 54 -16.87 -6.77 12.89
C ALA A 54 -16.26 -5.46 13.38
N LYS A 55 -15.95 -5.41 14.69
CA LYS A 55 -15.34 -4.22 15.32
C LYS A 55 -13.85 -4.06 15.02
N ASN A 56 -13.17 -5.14 14.66
CA ASN A 56 -11.75 -5.17 14.32
C ASN A 56 -11.56 -6.07 13.12
N ILE A 57 -10.78 -5.61 12.14
CA ILE A 57 -10.55 -6.30 10.87
C ILE A 57 -9.05 -6.33 10.63
N ILE A 58 -8.51 -7.52 10.31
CA ILE A 58 -7.11 -7.67 9.87
C ILE A 58 -7.13 -8.02 8.39
N CYS A 59 -6.58 -7.12 7.57
CA CYS A 59 -6.38 -7.34 6.14
C CYS A 59 -4.89 -7.58 5.87
N VAL A 60 -4.56 -8.74 5.29
CA VAL A 60 -3.18 -9.06 4.90
C VAL A 60 -2.99 -8.78 3.41
N ALA A 61 -2.05 -7.91 3.08
CA ALA A 61 -1.76 -7.49 1.71
C ALA A 61 -0.26 -7.25 1.50
N HIS A 62 0.11 -6.86 0.28
CA HIS A 62 1.50 -6.60 -0.09
C HIS A 62 1.86 -5.11 0.03
N GLY A 63 3.15 -4.83 0.25
CA GLY A 63 3.66 -3.47 0.48
C GLY A 63 3.27 -2.46 -0.60
N GLY A 64 3.22 -2.86 -1.88
CA GLY A 64 2.82 -1.97 -2.98
C GLY A 64 1.41 -1.40 -2.80
N VAL A 65 0.41 -2.25 -2.54
CA VAL A 65 -0.97 -1.78 -2.36
C VAL A 65 -1.18 -1.09 -1.01
N LEU A 66 -0.47 -1.50 0.04
CA LEU A 66 -0.49 -0.81 1.34
C LEU A 66 0.06 0.62 1.22
N TRP A 67 1.16 0.79 0.49
CA TRP A 67 1.75 2.10 0.21
C TRP A 67 0.80 2.99 -0.59
N LEU A 68 0.20 2.47 -1.67
CA LEU A 68 -0.79 3.20 -2.46
C LEU A 68 -2.00 3.61 -1.61
N TYR A 69 -2.48 2.73 -0.73
CA TYR A 69 -3.60 3.02 0.16
C TYR A 69 -3.25 4.11 1.17
N TYR A 70 -2.07 4.04 1.79
CA TYR A 70 -1.55 5.08 2.67
C TYR A 70 -1.46 6.44 1.96
N LEU A 71 -0.87 6.49 0.76
CA LEU A 71 -0.76 7.74 -0.02
C LEU A 71 -2.12 8.39 -0.33
N ARG A 72 -3.17 7.57 -0.51
CA ARG A 72 -4.54 8.04 -0.77
C ARG A 72 -5.27 8.52 0.47
N LYS A 73 -4.98 7.95 1.65
CA LYS A 73 -5.68 8.25 2.90
C LYS A 73 -4.97 9.30 3.76
N VAL A 74 -3.69 9.57 3.50
CA VAL A 74 -2.89 10.49 4.31
C VAL A 74 -2.45 11.69 3.45
N GLU A 75 -3.05 12.85 3.73
CA GLU A 75 -2.72 14.10 3.02
C GLU A 75 -1.41 14.70 3.52
N ASN A 76 -1.27 14.87 4.84
CA ASN A 76 -0.09 15.45 5.50
C ASN A 76 0.91 14.35 5.91
N ARG A 77 1.45 13.65 4.92
CA ARG A 77 2.37 12.53 5.14
C ARG A 77 3.65 12.98 5.82
N ASN A 78 4.10 12.20 6.80
CA ASN A 78 5.43 12.33 7.34
C ASN A 78 6.42 11.61 6.40
N PRO A 79 7.45 12.29 5.84
CA PRO A 79 8.43 11.66 4.97
C PRO A 79 9.12 10.43 5.59
N GLU A 80 9.23 10.43 6.92
CA GLU A 80 9.82 9.35 7.70
C GLU A 80 8.96 8.08 7.73
N ASP A 81 7.66 8.14 7.41
CA ASP A 81 6.77 6.98 7.51
C ASP A 81 7.20 5.85 6.57
N SER A 82 7.83 6.20 5.45
CA SER A 82 8.36 5.24 4.48
C SER A 82 9.34 4.23 5.08
N LYS A 83 10.08 4.59 6.15
CA LYS A 83 11.03 3.67 6.81
C LYS A 83 10.35 2.52 7.55
N TYR A 84 9.07 2.68 7.89
CA TYR A 84 8.28 1.65 8.55
C TYR A 84 7.63 0.69 7.55
N PHE A 85 7.73 0.92 6.23
CA PHE A 85 7.24 -0.04 5.21
C PHE A 85 8.26 -1.17 5.00
N GLY A 86 8.21 -2.17 5.88
CA GLY A 86 8.99 -3.40 5.79
C GLY A 86 8.11 -4.65 5.84
N ASN A 87 8.74 -5.82 5.81
CA ASN A 87 8.02 -7.08 5.98
C ASN A 87 7.31 -7.10 7.33
N CYS A 88 6.05 -7.54 7.31
CA CYS A 88 5.18 -7.61 8.48
C CYS A 88 4.92 -6.24 9.15
N CYS A 89 5.09 -5.12 8.43
CA CYS A 89 4.55 -3.85 8.92
C CYS A 89 3.02 -3.90 9.02
N VAL A 90 2.48 -3.12 9.95
CA VAL A 90 1.03 -3.00 10.18
C VAL A 90 0.67 -1.53 10.05
N LEU A 91 -0.27 -1.24 9.16
CA LEU A 91 -0.90 0.07 9.08
C LEU A 91 -2.21 -0.01 9.86
N GLU A 92 -2.35 0.84 10.86
CA GLU A 92 -3.55 0.94 11.69
C GLU A 92 -4.41 2.09 11.20
N PHE A 93 -5.71 1.82 11.11
CA PHE A 93 -6.71 2.80 10.72
C PHE A 93 -7.92 2.74 11.64
N ASP A 94 -8.38 3.91 12.06
CA ASP A 94 -9.67 4.07 12.72
C ASP A 94 -10.80 4.10 11.69
N ILE A 95 -11.92 3.47 12.02
CA ILE A 95 -13.12 3.44 11.19
C ILE A 95 -14.26 4.04 12.02
N ASP A 96 -14.93 5.05 11.47
CA ASP A 96 -16.12 5.65 12.11
C ASP A 96 -17.43 4.95 11.71
N ASP A 97 -18.54 5.37 12.34
CA ASP A 97 -19.89 4.83 12.09
C ASP A 97 -20.38 5.01 10.63
N ASN A 98 -19.72 5.85 9.82
CA ASN A 98 -20.01 6.05 8.41
C ASN A 98 -19.01 5.32 7.49
N ASN A 99 -18.27 4.35 8.03
CA ASN A 99 -17.19 3.63 7.34
C ASN A 99 -16.07 4.55 6.82
N LYS A 100 -15.89 5.74 7.40
CA LYS A 100 -14.76 6.61 7.06
C LYS A 100 -13.50 6.09 7.73
N VAL A 101 -12.54 5.75 6.88
CA VAL A 101 -11.21 5.28 7.31
C VAL A 101 -10.26 6.47 7.52
N THR A 102 -9.65 6.54 8.71
CA THR A 102 -8.63 7.53 9.07
C THR A 102 -7.35 6.84 9.50
N PHE A 103 -6.20 7.26 8.98
CA PHE A 103 -4.90 6.70 9.38
C PHE A 103 -4.61 7.04 10.84
N ALA A 104 -4.29 6.01 11.63
CA ALA A 104 -3.95 6.15 13.04
C ALA A 104 -2.44 6.01 13.25
N ASN A 105 -1.84 4.92 12.78
CA ASN A 105 -0.43 4.65 13.02
C ASN A 105 0.18 3.65 12.02
N ILE A 106 1.51 3.56 12.01
CA ILE A 106 2.26 2.50 11.33
C ILE A 106 3.26 1.85 12.30
N TYR A 107 3.28 0.52 12.29
CA TYR A 107 4.16 -0.30 13.11
C TYR A 107 5.06 -1.14 12.21
N ASN A 108 6.32 -1.32 12.62
CA ASN A 108 7.23 -2.24 11.93
C ASN A 108 8.10 -3.00 12.94
N PRO A 109 8.00 -4.33 13.00
CA PRO A 109 8.71 -5.14 13.99
C PRO A 109 10.24 -5.15 13.84
N THR A 110 10.78 -4.55 12.78
CA THR A 110 12.22 -4.43 12.53
C THR A 110 12.78 -3.03 12.79
N VAL A 111 11.91 -2.06 13.10
CA VAL A 111 12.27 -0.66 13.34
C VAL A 111 11.83 -0.21 14.74
N ASP A 112 10.70 -0.73 15.23
CA ASP A 112 10.16 -0.49 16.58
C ASP A 112 10.75 -1.41 17.66
#